data_AF-A0A0A7PNS6-F1
#
_entry.id   AF-A0A0A7PNS6-F1
#
_cell.length_a   1.000
_cell.length_b   1.000
_cell.length_c   1.000
_cell.angle_alpha   90.00
_cell.angle_beta   90.00
_cell.angle_gamma   90.00
#
_symmetry.space_group_name_H-M   'P 1'
#
loop_
_entity.id
_entity.type
_entity.pdbx_description
1 polymer ?
#
loop_
_entity_poly.entity_id
_entity_poly.type
_entity_poly.pdbx_seq_one_letter_code
_entity_poly.pdbx_strand_id
1 'polypeptide(L)'
;MRRPQRRRIPQRRRLFVGCEGESERGYGAFLTRLIEDQQLAVHLDLVVLQPGGGDPCGIVELAARRIAQKQKSRGEPYDRKIVLLDADRLGAVPERDQRLFQLSRRENIHLVWQRPCHEATLLHHIDGCERLDPQSTAGALRELRRRWNDYQKGMSANRLAERLDLDAVHRAAAVEQDLAVFLTEIGLVR
;
A
#
# COMPACT_ATOMS: atom_id res chain seq x y z
N MET A 1 32.78 37.28 9.29
CA MET A 1 31.70 36.71 8.44
C MET A 1 31.19 35.42 9.08
N ARG A 2 29.95 35.37 9.59
CA ARG A 2 29.34 34.15 10.16
C ARG A 2 28.94 33.21 9.02
N ARG A 3 29.50 32.00 8.98
CA ARG A 3 29.02 30.93 8.07
C ARG A 3 27.53 30.66 8.36
N PRO A 4 26.64 30.66 7.36
CA PRO A 4 25.25 30.28 7.58
C PRO A 4 25.20 28.84 8.09
N GLN A 5 24.52 28.66 9.23
CA GLN A 5 24.30 27.36 9.85
C GLN A 5 23.53 26.48 8.85
N ARG A 6 24.15 25.40 8.36
CA ARG A 6 23.51 24.45 7.45
C ARG A 6 22.22 23.96 8.11
N ARG A 7 21.07 24.27 7.51
CA ARG A 7 19.78 23.69 7.92
C ARG A 7 19.92 22.17 7.87
N ARG A 8 19.73 21.52 9.01
CA ARG A 8 19.75 20.06 9.14
C ARG A 8 18.48 19.56 8.43
N ILE A 9 18.61 19.13 7.18
CA ILE A 9 17.49 18.54 6.44
C ILE A 9 17.18 17.20 7.13
N PRO A 10 15.95 16.98 7.63
CA PRO A 10 15.59 15.70 8.21
C PRO A 10 15.76 14.60 7.15
N GLN A 11 16.50 13.54 7.47
CA GLN A 11 16.55 12.37 6.59
C GLN A 11 15.15 11.75 6.54
N ARG A 12 14.62 11.57 5.31
CA ARG A 12 13.33 10.92 5.11
C ARG A 12 13.45 9.44 5.47
N ARG A 13 12.52 8.94 6.28
CA ARG A 13 12.40 7.51 6.56
C ARG A 13 12.08 6.78 5.25
N ARG A 14 12.83 5.73 4.93
CA ARG A 14 12.68 4.99 3.66
C ARG A 14 11.90 3.71 3.90
N LEU A 15 10.72 3.61 3.30
CA LEU A 15 9.83 2.47 3.47
C LEU A 15 9.72 1.72 2.15
N PHE A 16 9.91 0.41 2.19
CA PHE A 16 9.61 -0.46 1.06
C PHE A 16 8.11 -0.73 1.01
N VAL A 17 7.49 -0.57 -0.16
CA VAL A 17 6.07 -0.88 -0.37
C VAL A 17 5.94 -1.80 -1.58
N GLY A 18 5.69 -3.08 -1.31
CA GLY A 18 5.38 -4.08 -2.32
C GLY A 18 3.93 -3.94 -2.79
N CYS A 19 3.76 -3.80 -4.10
CA CYS A 19 2.47 -3.66 -4.77
C CYS A 19 2.24 -4.91 -5.63
N GLU A 20 1.08 -5.55 -5.53
CA GLU A 20 0.76 -6.71 -6.37
C GLU A 20 0.71 -6.34 -7.87
N GLY A 21 0.15 -5.18 -8.20
CA GLY A 21 0.08 -4.66 -9.55
C GLY A 21 0.16 -3.14 -9.64
N GLU A 22 -0.29 -2.63 -10.80
CA GLU A 22 -0.26 -1.20 -11.11
C GLU A 22 -1.33 -0.41 -10.34
N SER A 23 -2.44 -1.02 -9.94
CA SER A 23 -3.48 -0.35 -9.13
C SER A 23 -2.93 0.08 -7.77
N GLU A 24 -2.28 -0.85 -7.06
CA GLU A 24 -1.69 -0.58 -5.75
C GLU A 24 -0.49 0.36 -5.87
N ARG A 25 0.28 0.28 -6.96
CA ARG A 25 1.36 1.24 -7.24
C ARG A 25 0.80 2.65 -7.44
N GLY A 26 -0.28 2.78 -8.21
CA GLY A 26 -0.98 4.04 -8.43
C GLY A 26 -1.46 4.65 -7.11
N TYR A 27 -2.06 3.83 -6.24
CA TYR A 27 -2.48 4.23 -4.91
C TYR A 27 -1.31 4.64 -4.00
N GLY A 28 -0.22 3.87 -3.97
CA GLY A 28 0.99 4.25 -3.23
C GLY A 28 1.62 5.56 -3.73
N ALA A 29 1.55 5.84 -5.03
CA ALA A 29 2.00 7.10 -5.60
C ALA A 29 1.06 8.26 -5.21
N PHE A 30 -0.24 8.02 -5.10
CA PHE A 30 -1.20 8.97 -4.54
C PHE A 30 -0.88 9.28 -3.07
N LEU A 31 -0.63 8.27 -2.23
CA LEU A 31 -0.20 8.48 -0.84
C LEU A 31 1.12 9.25 -0.75
N THR A 32 2.05 9.04 -1.68
CA THR A 32 3.31 9.81 -1.75
C THR A 32 3.04 11.30 -1.96
N ARG A 33 2.06 11.66 -2.79
CA ARG A 33 1.66 13.07 -2.98
C ARG A 33 1.10 13.66 -1.67
N LEU A 34 0.24 12.94 -0.98
CA LEU A 34 -0.28 13.39 0.32
C LEU A 34 0.83 13.55 1.37
N ILE A 35 1.80 12.64 1.41
CA ILE A 35 2.99 12.75 2.28
C ILE A 35 3.76 14.04 1.97
N GLU A 36 3.94 14.37 0.68
CA GLU A 36 4.62 15.58 0.24
C GLU A 36 3.84 16.85 0.57
N ASP A 37 2.53 16.84 0.34
CA ASP A 37 1.61 17.95 0.66
C ASP A 37 1.59 18.23 2.17
N GLN A 38 1.64 17.19 3.00
CA GLN A 38 1.73 17.27 4.46
C GLN A 38 3.17 17.47 4.98
N GLN A 39 4.15 17.60 4.07
CA GLN A 39 5.57 17.79 4.39
C GLN A 39 6.16 16.73 5.33
N LEU A 40 5.66 15.50 5.25
CA LEU A 40 6.10 14.39 6.09
C LEU A 40 7.48 13.89 5.64
N ALA A 41 8.35 13.59 6.60
CA ALA A 41 9.70 13.10 6.35
C ALA A 41 9.71 11.58 6.06
N VAL A 42 8.92 11.14 5.08
CA VAL A 42 8.77 9.73 4.67
C VAL A 42 8.96 9.63 3.15
N HIS A 43 9.58 8.53 2.69
CA HIS A 43 9.69 8.19 1.27
C HIS A 43 9.24 6.74 1.06
N LEU A 44 8.28 6.56 0.16
CA LEU A 44 7.79 5.25 -0.24
C LEU A 44 8.54 4.77 -1.48
N ASP A 45 9.28 3.67 -1.35
CA ASP A 45 9.85 2.95 -2.49
C ASP A 45 8.84 1.91 -2.98
N LEU A 46 8.04 2.32 -3.98
CA LEU A 46 6.96 1.52 -4.55
C LEU A 46 7.55 0.49 -5.53
N VAL A 47 7.28 -0.79 -5.29
CA VAL A 47 7.82 -1.90 -6.10
C VAL A 47 6.71 -2.85 -6.50
N VAL A 48 6.48 -2.99 -7.81
CA VAL A 48 5.54 -3.98 -8.36
C VAL A 48 6.14 -5.37 -8.28
N LEU A 49 5.38 -6.31 -7.72
CA LEU A 49 5.79 -7.69 -7.42
C LEU A 49 5.24 -8.67 -8.46
N GLN A 50 5.50 -8.39 -9.74
CA GLN A 50 5.12 -9.26 -10.85
C GLN A 50 6.31 -10.00 -11.51
N PRO A 51 6.08 -11.20 -12.08
CA PRO A 51 4.84 -11.98 -12.05
C PRO A 51 4.70 -12.76 -10.73
N GLY A 52 3.79 -12.33 -9.85
CA GLY A 52 3.56 -12.93 -8.52
C GLY A 52 2.51 -14.03 -8.50
N GLY A 53 2.05 -14.51 -9.67
CA GLY A 53 1.10 -15.63 -9.80
C GLY A 53 -0.30 -15.40 -9.20
N GLY A 54 -0.58 -14.21 -8.63
CA GLY A 54 -1.75 -13.95 -7.80
C GLY A 54 -1.78 -14.79 -6.52
N ASP A 55 -0.65 -15.38 -6.12
CA ASP A 55 -0.54 -16.14 -4.88
C ASP A 55 0.17 -15.28 -3.81
N PRO A 56 -0.47 -15.00 -2.66
CA PRO A 56 0.11 -14.15 -1.63
C PRO A 56 1.50 -14.59 -1.16
N CYS A 57 1.73 -15.91 -0.99
CA CYS A 57 3.03 -16.43 -0.55
C CYS A 57 4.14 -16.12 -1.56
N GLY A 58 3.88 -16.30 -2.86
CA GLY A 58 4.82 -15.97 -3.94
C GLY A 58 5.13 -14.48 -4.00
N ILE A 59 4.13 -13.63 -3.75
CA ILE A 59 4.30 -12.17 -3.69
C ILE A 59 5.24 -11.79 -2.54
N VAL A 60 5.03 -12.33 -1.33
CA VAL A 60 5.89 -12.05 -0.18
C VAL A 60 7.31 -12.60 -0.36
N GLU A 61 7.47 -13.77 -0.99
CA GLU A 61 8.78 -14.30 -1.38
C GLU A 61 9.53 -13.38 -2.34
N LEU A 62 8.82 -12.86 -3.35
CA LEU A 62 9.39 -11.91 -4.28
C LEU A 62 9.74 -10.60 -3.58
N ALA A 63 8.90 -10.11 -2.68
CA ALA A 63 9.16 -8.92 -1.87
C ALA A 63 10.47 -9.06 -1.08
N ALA A 64 10.63 -10.16 -0.34
CA ALA A 64 11.85 -10.45 0.42
C ALA A 64 13.11 -10.44 -0.46
N ARG A 65 13.05 -11.06 -1.64
CA ARG A 65 14.16 -11.05 -2.62
C ARG A 65 14.47 -9.63 -3.11
N ARG A 66 13.45 -8.84 -3.47
CA ARG A 66 13.62 -7.45 -3.95
C ARG A 66 14.18 -6.53 -2.87
N ILE A 67 13.72 -6.68 -1.63
CA ILE A 67 14.24 -5.97 -0.46
C ILE A 67 15.74 -6.25 -0.31
N ALA A 68 16.12 -7.53 -0.27
CA ALA A 68 17.52 -7.92 -0.13
C ALA A 68 18.40 -7.41 -1.27
N GLN A 69 17.92 -7.47 -2.53
CA GLN A 69 18.63 -6.93 -3.69
C GLN A 69 18.84 -5.41 -3.59
N LYS A 70 17.80 -4.65 -3.23
CA LYS A 70 17.88 -3.19 -3.10
C LYS A 70 18.74 -2.74 -1.92
N GLN A 71 18.71 -3.47 -0.81
CA GLN A 71 19.59 -3.20 0.34
C GLN A 71 21.06 -3.42 -0.02
N LYS A 72 21.37 -4.50 -0.77
CA LYS A 72 22.73 -4.75 -1.27
C LYS A 72 23.23 -3.66 -2.21
N SER A 73 22.37 -3.12 -3.09
CA SER A 73 22.79 -2.12 -4.06
C SER A 73 22.88 -0.70 -3.50
N ARG A 74 22.02 -0.33 -2.54
CA ARG A 74 21.99 1.03 -1.95
C ARG A 74 22.72 1.16 -0.62
N GLY A 75 23.08 0.07 0.04
CA GLY A 75 23.81 0.06 1.32
C GLY A 75 23.00 0.45 2.56
N GLU A 76 21.81 1.04 2.39
CA GLU A 76 20.94 1.45 3.51
C GLU A 76 19.70 0.54 3.65
N PRO A 77 19.41 0.07 4.88
CA PRO A 77 18.21 -0.70 5.16
C PRO A 77 16.92 0.15 5.05
N TYR A 78 15.78 -0.51 4.88
CA TYR A 78 14.48 0.15 4.99
C TYR A 78 14.04 0.22 6.45
N ASP A 79 13.41 1.33 6.84
CA ASP A 79 12.87 1.52 8.19
C ASP A 79 11.63 0.65 8.44
N ARG A 80 10.81 0.46 7.39
CA ARG A 80 9.69 -0.50 7.35
C ARG A 80 9.60 -1.17 5.99
N LYS A 81 9.03 -2.37 5.99
CA LYS A 81 8.74 -3.17 4.80
C LYS A 81 7.25 -3.49 4.84
N ILE A 82 6.53 -3.05 3.83
CA ILE A 82 5.07 -3.23 3.72
C ILE A 82 4.80 -3.94 2.41
N VAL A 83 3.81 -4.84 2.39
CA VAL A 83 3.31 -5.47 1.16
C VAL A 83 1.78 -5.41 1.17
N LEU A 84 1.22 -4.82 0.11
CA LEU A 84 -0.21 -4.75 -0.15
C LEU A 84 -0.63 -6.05 -0.84
N LEU A 85 -1.65 -6.73 -0.31
CA LEU A 85 -2.10 -8.04 -0.79
C LEU A 85 -3.62 -8.12 -0.86
N ASP A 86 -4.13 -8.64 -1.98
CA ASP A 86 -5.51 -9.08 -2.07
C ASP A 86 -5.72 -10.33 -1.18
N ALA A 87 -6.87 -10.39 -0.52
CA ALA A 87 -7.24 -11.50 0.37
C ALA A 87 -8.06 -12.60 -0.34
N ASP A 88 -8.36 -12.44 -1.63
CA ASP A 88 -9.22 -13.35 -2.40
C ASP A 88 -8.70 -14.78 -2.49
N ARG A 89 -7.38 -14.99 -2.38
CA ARG A 89 -6.75 -16.32 -2.34
C ARG A 89 -6.27 -16.78 -0.97
N LEU A 90 -6.44 -15.96 0.07
CA LEU A 90 -6.10 -16.35 1.44
C LEU A 90 -7.00 -17.50 1.89
N GLY A 91 -6.43 -18.54 2.50
CA GLY A 91 -7.15 -19.73 2.92
C GLY A 91 -7.30 -20.81 1.85
N ALA A 92 -6.93 -20.53 0.59
CA ALA A 92 -7.05 -21.51 -0.49
C ALA A 92 -6.08 -22.69 -0.34
N VAL A 93 -4.87 -22.44 0.19
CA VAL A 93 -3.86 -23.48 0.46
C VAL A 93 -3.21 -23.21 1.83
N PRO A 94 -3.68 -23.83 2.92
CA PRO A 94 -3.24 -23.52 4.30
C PRO A 94 -1.73 -23.59 4.53
N GLU A 95 -1.03 -24.52 3.88
CA GLU A 95 0.43 -24.64 4.01
C GLU A 95 1.16 -23.43 3.43
N ARG A 96 0.62 -22.84 2.36
CA ARG A 96 1.17 -21.62 1.75
C ARG A 96 0.93 -20.41 2.63
N ASP A 97 -0.25 -20.31 3.25
CA ASP A 97 -0.57 -19.22 4.17
C ASP A 97 0.34 -19.28 5.41
N GLN A 98 0.54 -20.48 5.97
CA GLN A 98 1.46 -20.66 7.09
C GLN A 98 2.88 -20.21 6.73
N ARG A 99 3.37 -20.61 5.54
CA ARG A 99 4.69 -20.19 5.04
C ARG A 99 4.77 -18.69 4.82
N LEU A 100 3.73 -18.07 4.29
CA LEU A 100 3.62 -16.61 4.14
C LEU A 100 3.73 -15.89 5.49
N PHE A 101 3.00 -16.33 6.51
CA PHE A 101 3.07 -15.73 7.84
C PHE A 101 4.42 -15.94 8.52
N GLN A 102 5.05 -17.11 8.35
CA GLN A 102 6.40 -17.37 8.84
C GLN A 102 7.42 -16.46 8.15
N LEU A 103 7.33 -16.33 6.82
CA LEU A 103 8.23 -15.52 6.02
C LEU A 103 8.10 -14.03 6.34
N SER A 104 6.86 -13.51 6.39
CA SER A 104 6.61 -12.10 6.72
C SER A 104 7.17 -11.74 8.10
N ARG A 105 6.96 -12.59 9.11
CA ARG A 105 7.56 -12.40 10.45
C ARG A 105 9.08 -12.43 10.42
N ARG A 106 9.68 -13.44 9.76
CA ARG A 106 11.14 -13.58 9.65
C ARG A 106 11.79 -12.36 8.98
N GLU A 107 11.16 -11.86 7.92
CA GLU A 107 11.68 -10.73 7.15
C GLU A 107 11.25 -9.36 7.70
N ASN A 108 10.45 -9.33 8.79
CA ASN A 108 9.82 -8.14 9.36
C ASN A 108 9.04 -7.32 8.31
N ILE A 109 8.19 -8.02 7.55
CA ILE A 109 7.29 -7.44 6.54
C ILE A 109 5.91 -7.34 7.14
N HIS A 110 5.36 -6.12 7.18
CA HIS A 110 3.96 -5.88 7.50
C HIS A 110 3.10 -6.16 6.27
N LEU A 111 2.05 -6.98 6.43
CA LEU A 111 1.11 -7.31 5.38
C LEU A 111 -0.12 -6.42 5.53
N VAL A 112 -0.51 -5.74 4.46
CA VAL A 112 -1.75 -4.97 4.40
C VAL A 112 -2.74 -5.76 3.56
N TRP A 113 -3.68 -6.43 4.23
CA TRP A 113 -4.70 -7.22 3.55
C TRP A 113 -5.81 -6.33 3.02
N GLN A 114 -6.18 -6.53 1.77
CA GLN A 114 -7.25 -5.83 1.07
C GLN A 114 -8.37 -6.83 0.83
N ARG A 115 -9.54 -6.61 1.43
CA ARG A 115 -10.63 -7.60 1.45
C ARG A 115 -11.81 -7.18 0.59
N PRO A 116 -12.22 -7.99 -0.40
CA PRO A 116 -11.49 -9.12 -0.99
C PRO A 116 -10.28 -8.70 -1.84
N CYS A 117 -10.24 -7.44 -2.28
CA CYS A 117 -9.17 -6.93 -3.15
C CYS A 117 -8.98 -5.41 -3.02
N HIS A 118 -7.98 -4.86 -3.71
CA HIS A 118 -7.70 -3.42 -3.75
C HIS A 118 -8.91 -2.55 -4.11
N GLU A 119 -9.73 -2.96 -5.08
CA GLU A 119 -10.93 -2.19 -5.46
C GLU A 119 -11.96 -2.09 -4.34
N ALA A 120 -12.04 -3.09 -3.45
CA ALA A 120 -12.91 -3.03 -2.29
C ALA A 120 -12.39 -2.02 -1.27
N THR A 121 -11.08 -2.00 -1.03
CA THR A 121 -10.45 -0.97 -0.19
C THR A 121 -10.60 0.44 -0.78
N LEU A 122 -10.53 0.60 -2.12
CA LEU A 122 -10.81 1.89 -2.76
C LEU A 122 -12.26 2.36 -2.57
N LEU A 123 -13.24 1.44 -2.49
CA LEU A 123 -14.63 1.82 -2.22
C LEU A 123 -14.75 2.55 -0.88
N HIS A 124 -14.04 2.13 0.16
CA HIS A 124 -14.13 2.74 1.49
C HIS A 124 -13.59 4.16 1.57
N HIS A 125 -12.86 4.61 0.54
CA HIS A 125 -12.44 6.00 0.42
C HIS A 125 -13.56 6.93 -0.07
N ILE A 126 -14.58 6.37 -0.73
CA ILE A 126 -15.72 7.12 -1.26
C ILE A 126 -16.72 7.38 -0.13
N ASP A 127 -17.20 8.63 -0.04
CA ASP A 127 -18.23 9.01 0.94
C ASP A 127 -19.48 8.11 0.85
N GLY A 128 -19.97 7.65 2.01
CA GLY A 128 -21.13 6.76 2.11
C GLY A 128 -20.88 5.31 1.69
N CYS A 129 -19.61 4.91 1.50
CA CYS A 129 -19.22 3.57 1.06
C CYS A 129 -18.42 2.80 2.10
N GLU A 130 -18.18 3.36 3.28
CA GLU A 130 -17.30 2.85 4.35
C GLU A 130 -17.74 1.47 4.86
N ARG A 131 -19.03 1.16 4.76
CA ARG A 131 -19.61 -0.13 5.21
C ARG A 131 -19.92 -1.09 4.07
N LEU A 132 -19.55 -0.76 2.83
CA LEU A 132 -19.76 -1.68 1.72
C LEU A 132 -18.77 -2.83 1.83
N ASP A 133 -19.28 -4.05 1.85
CA ASP A 133 -18.48 -5.27 1.95
C ASP A 133 -18.75 -6.18 0.75
N PRO A 134 -18.16 -5.89 -0.43
CA PRO A 134 -18.32 -6.75 -1.59
C PRO A 134 -17.69 -8.12 -1.32
N GLN A 135 -18.45 -9.20 -1.50
CA GLN A 135 -17.99 -10.56 -1.21
C GLN A 135 -17.05 -11.17 -2.27
N SER A 136 -16.69 -10.43 -3.33
CA SER A 136 -15.79 -10.91 -4.38
C SER A 136 -15.10 -9.75 -5.12
N THR A 137 -13.93 -10.02 -5.70
CA THR A 137 -13.17 -9.09 -6.55
C THR A 137 -14.01 -8.52 -7.70
N ALA A 138 -14.80 -9.36 -8.37
CA ALA A 138 -15.68 -8.93 -9.45
C ALA A 138 -16.82 -8.03 -8.94
N GLY A 139 -17.38 -8.36 -7.77
CA GLY A 139 -18.39 -7.53 -7.10
C GLY A 139 -17.85 -6.15 -6.71
N ALA A 140 -16.66 -6.11 -6.11
CA ALA A 140 -15.97 -4.88 -5.73
C ALA A 140 -15.74 -3.97 -6.94
N LEU A 141 -15.18 -4.50 -8.03
CA LEU A 141 -14.94 -3.72 -9.25
C LEU A 141 -16.23 -3.16 -9.86
N ARG A 142 -17.32 -3.95 -9.88
CA ARG A 142 -18.61 -3.49 -10.39
C ARG A 142 -19.18 -2.36 -9.53
N GLU A 143 -19.15 -2.50 -8.20
CA GLU A 143 -19.64 -1.48 -7.29
C GLU A 143 -18.79 -0.21 -7.33
N LEU A 144 -17.47 -0.34 -7.50
CA LEU A 144 -16.56 0.79 -7.66
C LEU A 144 -16.87 1.55 -8.93
N ARG A 145 -17.01 0.85 -10.07
CA ARG A 145 -17.39 1.48 -11.35
C ARG A 145 -18.76 2.12 -11.32
N ARG A 146 -19.72 1.58 -10.56
CA ARG A 146 -21.05 2.20 -10.41
C ARG A 146 -21.00 3.55 -9.70
N ARG A 147 -20.08 3.73 -8.77
CA ARG A 147 -19.92 4.96 -7.98
C ARG A 147 -18.90 5.91 -8.59
N TRP A 148 -17.91 5.34 -9.27
CA TRP A 148 -16.85 6.01 -9.97
C TRP A 148 -16.81 5.52 -11.42
N ASN A 149 -17.71 6.07 -12.23
CA ASN A 149 -17.93 5.66 -13.62
C ASN A 149 -16.65 5.61 -14.46
N ASP A 150 -15.74 6.56 -14.24
CA ASP A 150 -14.50 6.65 -14.99
C ASP A 150 -13.36 5.78 -14.43
N TYR A 151 -13.59 4.98 -13.38
CA TYR A 151 -12.55 4.16 -12.76
C TYR A 151 -11.95 3.13 -13.72
N GLN A 152 -10.62 3.09 -13.77
CA GLN A 152 -9.83 2.15 -14.55
C GLN A 152 -8.77 1.52 -13.63
N LYS A 153 -8.53 0.21 -13.79
CA LYS A 153 -7.45 -0.47 -13.06
C LYS A 153 -6.11 0.14 -13.44
N GLY A 154 -5.21 0.30 -12.47
CA GLY A 154 -3.91 0.94 -12.68
C GLY A 154 -3.99 2.45 -12.90
N MET A 155 -5.01 3.12 -12.36
CA MET A 155 -5.10 4.58 -12.40
C MET A 155 -3.85 5.25 -11.79
N SER A 156 -3.36 6.29 -12.46
CA SER A 156 -2.25 7.08 -11.94
C SER A 156 -2.64 7.85 -10.67
N ALA A 157 -1.65 8.24 -9.88
CA ALA A 157 -1.84 9.08 -8.69
C ALA A 157 -2.64 10.36 -8.98
N ASN A 158 -2.44 10.99 -10.14
CA ASN A 158 -3.17 12.20 -10.51
C ASN A 158 -4.66 11.92 -10.73
N ARG A 159 -4.99 10.81 -11.40
CA ARG A 159 -6.38 10.39 -11.63
C ARG A 159 -7.07 9.99 -10.34
N LEU A 160 -6.34 9.37 -9.41
CA LEU A 160 -6.85 9.08 -8.08
C LEU A 160 -7.12 10.38 -7.31
N ALA A 161 -6.19 11.34 -7.35
CA ALA A 161 -6.30 12.64 -6.67
C ALA A 161 -7.41 13.56 -7.21
N GLU A 162 -7.97 13.29 -8.39
CA GLU A 162 -9.18 13.99 -8.87
C GLU A 162 -10.41 13.72 -8.00
N ARG A 163 -10.40 12.63 -7.23
CA ARG A 163 -11.55 12.20 -6.41
C ARG A 163 -11.19 11.88 -4.97
N LEU A 164 -9.96 11.47 -4.71
CA LEU A 164 -9.48 11.09 -3.39
C LEU A 164 -8.59 12.19 -2.83
N ASP A 165 -8.77 12.49 -1.55
CA ASP A 165 -8.00 13.44 -0.78
C ASP A 165 -7.60 12.83 0.58
N LEU A 166 -7.07 13.66 1.48
CA LEU A 166 -6.69 13.21 2.82
C LEU A 166 -7.90 12.70 3.63
N ASP A 167 -9.05 13.37 3.52
CA ASP A 167 -10.26 12.94 4.22
C ASP A 167 -10.74 11.58 3.72
N ALA A 168 -10.59 11.29 2.42
CA ALA A 168 -10.84 9.97 1.85
C ALA A 168 -9.95 8.88 2.45
N VAL A 169 -8.67 9.20 2.66
CA VAL A 169 -7.72 8.30 3.33
C VAL A 169 -8.12 8.07 4.79
N HIS A 170 -8.55 9.10 5.51
CA HIS A 170 -9.03 8.96 6.89
C HIS A 170 -10.32 8.13 6.97
N ARG A 171 -11.26 8.32 6.03
CA ARG A 171 -12.48 7.51 5.95
C ARG A 171 -12.16 6.02 5.79
N ALA A 172 -11.29 5.68 4.84
CA ALA A 172 -10.89 4.29 4.64
C ALA A 172 -10.15 3.72 5.86
N ALA A 173 -9.25 4.49 6.46
CA ALA A 173 -8.53 4.09 7.68
C ALA A 173 -9.47 3.76 8.86
N ALA A 174 -10.66 4.37 8.92
CA ALA A 174 -11.61 4.11 9.99
C ALA A 174 -12.24 2.70 9.92
N VAL A 175 -12.17 2.03 8.76
CA VAL A 175 -12.80 0.72 8.53
C VAL A 175 -11.81 -0.36 8.06
N GLU A 176 -10.66 0.02 7.51
CA GLU A 176 -9.62 -0.89 7.01
C GLU A 176 -8.44 -0.94 8.00
N GLN A 177 -8.46 -1.91 8.93
CA GLN A 177 -7.50 -1.96 10.04
C GLN A 177 -6.04 -2.03 9.59
N ASP A 178 -5.71 -2.91 8.64
CA ASP A 178 -4.32 -3.05 8.19
C ASP A 178 -3.85 -1.81 7.40
N LEU A 179 -4.76 -1.21 6.63
CA LEU A 179 -4.49 0.07 5.96
C LEU A 179 -4.24 1.17 6.99
N ALA A 180 -5.04 1.24 8.06
CA ALA A 180 -4.85 2.22 9.13
C ALA A 180 -3.46 2.12 9.76
N VAL A 181 -2.98 0.91 10.06
CA VAL A 181 -1.63 0.69 10.59
C VAL A 181 -0.57 1.22 9.62
N PHE A 182 -0.69 0.92 8.32
CA PHE A 182 0.21 1.47 7.31
C PHE A 182 0.16 3.01 7.23
N LEU A 183 -1.04 3.58 7.24
CA LEU A 183 -1.24 5.03 7.18
C LEU A 183 -0.68 5.77 8.41
N THR A 184 -0.77 5.16 9.60
CA THR A 184 -0.13 5.66 10.81
C THR A 184 1.40 5.59 10.72
N GLU A 185 1.96 4.50 10.17
CA GLU A 185 3.41 4.35 9.99
C GLU A 185 4.02 5.42 9.08
N ILE A 186 3.27 5.88 8.07
CA ILE A 186 3.67 6.94 7.15
C ILE A 186 3.24 8.34 7.60
N GLY A 187 2.49 8.44 8.71
CA GLY A 187 2.10 9.71 9.35
C GLY A 187 0.88 10.40 8.74
N LEU A 188 0.12 9.75 7.86
CA LEU A 188 -1.11 10.30 7.28
C LEU A 188 -2.32 10.15 8.23
N VAL A 189 -2.27 9.18 9.13
CA VAL A 189 -3.26 8.95 10.21
C VAL A 189 -2.55 9.01 11.56
N ARG A 190 -3.26 9.38 12.63
CA ARG A 190 -2.74 9.46 14.00
C ARG A 190 -3.36 8.42 14.90
#